data_AF-A0A1E5VYH0-F1
#
_entry.id   AF-A0A1E5VYH0-F1
#
_cell.length_a   1.000
_cell.length_b   1.000
_cell.length_c   1.000
_cell.angle_alpha   90.00
_cell.angle_beta   90.00
_cell.angle_gamma   90.00
#
_symmetry.space_group_name_H-M   'P 1'
#
loop_
_entity.id
_entity.type
_entity.pdbx_description
1 polymer ?
#
loop_
_entity_poly.entity_id
_entity_poly.type
_entity_poly.pdbx_seq_one_letter_code
_entity_poly.pdbx_strand_id
1 'polypeptide(L)' 'MWCPGGESHDNDSGFFAIKFMELWNGESFHGLVLTENMRQYRSQLLFYGLYHRINTVTKLPAGLESHGPRA' A
#
# COMPACT_ATOMS: atom_id res chain seq x y z
N MET A 1 -19.06 -23.21 -4.41
CA MET A 1 -19.21 -22.25 -5.53
C MET A 1 -18.46 -20.99 -5.12
N TRP A 2 -17.29 -20.74 -5.71
CA TRP A 2 -16.55 -19.49 -5.53
C TRP A 2 -17.20 -18.44 -6.44
N CYS A 3 -17.61 -17.31 -5.87
CA CYS A 3 -18.03 -16.14 -6.64
C CYS A 3 -16.81 -15.26 -6.88
N PRO A 4 -16.42 -14.97 -8.14
CA PRO A 4 -15.36 -14.02 -8.44
C PRO A 4 -15.91 -12.60 -8.42
N GLY A 5 -15.23 -11.67 -7.75
CA GLY A 5 -15.36 -10.24 -8.06
C GLY A 5 -16.03 -9.33 -7.01
N GLY A 6 -16.04 -9.70 -5.73
CA GLY A 6 -16.34 -8.76 -4.64
C GLY A 6 -15.20 -8.74 -3.64
N GLU A 7 -14.07 -8.11 -3.98
CA GLU A 7 -13.06 -7.77 -2.98
C GLU A 7 -13.75 -6.75 -2.06
N SER A 8 -14.31 -7.20 -0.94
CA SER A 8 -14.82 -6.26 0.04
C SER A 8 -13.62 -5.42 0.49
N HIS A 9 -13.80 -4.10 0.50
CA HIS A 9 -12.82 -3.14 1.02
C HIS A 9 -12.55 -3.32 2.54
N ASP A 10 -12.88 -4.48 3.11
CA ASP A 10 -12.77 -4.78 4.53
C ASP A 10 -11.31 -4.98 4.97
N ASN A 11 -10.39 -5.20 4.03
CA ASN A 11 -8.98 -5.47 4.33
C ASN A 11 -8.05 -4.25 4.18
N ASP A 12 -8.63 -3.05 4.06
CA ASP A 12 -7.89 -1.79 3.93
C ASP A 12 -7.50 -1.15 5.27
N SER A 13 -7.96 -1.70 6.40
CA SER A 13 -7.81 -1.11 7.74
C SER A 13 -6.35 -0.77 8.09
N GLY A 14 -5.41 -1.64 7.75
CA GLY A 14 -3.97 -1.39 7.94
C GLY A 14 -3.44 -0.23 7.10
N PHE A 15 -3.88 -0.11 5.85
CA PHE A 15 -3.50 1.01 4.98
C PHE A 15 -4.12 2.32 5.44
N PHE A 16 -5.36 2.31 5.93
CA PHE A 16 -5.99 3.47 6.55
C PHE A 16 -5.18 3.94 7.77
N ALA A 17 -4.82 3.03 8.68
CA ALA A 17 -4.03 3.38 9.86
C ALA A 17 -2.71 4.07 9.49
N ILE A 18 -1.99 3.56 8.49
CA ILE A 18 -0.75 4.16 7.99
C ILE A 18 -0.99 5.55 7.41
N LYS A 19 -2.03 5.72 6.57
CA LYS A 19 -2.35 7.01 5.96
C LYS A 19 -2.79 8.05 7.00
N PHE A 20 -3.56 7.63 8.01
CA PHE A 20 -3.93 8.52 9.11
C PHE A 20 -2.71 8.97 9.92
N MET A 21 -1.75 8.08 10.20
CA MET A 21 -0.50 8.47 10.84
C MET A 21 0.32 9.46 9.99
N GLU A 22 0.36 9.27 8.66
CA GLU A 22 1.02 10.21 7.74
C GLU A 22 0.34 11.59 7.73
N LEU A 23 -1.00 11.62 7.81
CA LEU A 23 -1.78 12.86 7.80
C LEU A 23 -1.84 13.57 9.16
N TRP A 24 -1.41 12.90 10.24
CA TRP A 24 -1.42 13.45 11.58
C TRP A 24 -0.21 14.36 11.80
N ASN A 25 -0.45 15.64 12.08
CA ASN A 25 0.63 16.59 12.37
C ASN A 25 0.95 16.75 13.87
N GLY A 26 0.29 15.99 14.75
CA GLY A 26 0.39 16.15 16.21
C GLY A 26 -0.82 16.81 16.87
N GLU A 27 -1.61 17.57 16.11
CA GLU A 27 -2.78 18.31 16.61
C GLU A 27 -4.07 17.99 15.83
N SER A 28 -3.95 17.77 14.52
CA SER A 28 -5.08 17.49 13.63
C SER A 28 -4.65 16.70 12.40
N PHE A 29 -5.63 16.17 11.67
CA PHE A 29 -5.39 15.64 10.34
C PHE A 29 -5.36 16.78 9.33
N HIS A 30 -4.27 16.92 8.58
CA HIS A 30 -4.13 17.96 7.57
C HIS A 30 -4.80 17.61 6.22
N GLY A 31 -5.53 16.49 6.15
CA GLY A 31 -6.21 16.03 4.95
C GLY A 31 -7.22 14.91 5.22
N LEU A 32 -8.03 14.58 4.20
CA LEU A 32 -9.01 13.50 4.25
C LEU A 32 -8.49 12.26 3.51
N VAL A 33 -8.73 11.08 4.08
CA VAL A 33 -8.50 9.81 3.38
C VAL A 33 -9.80 9.42 2.67
N LEU A 34 -9.79 9.49 1.34
CA LEU A 34 -10.91 9.05 0.53
C LEU A 34 -10.70 7.58 0.14
N THR A 35 -11.73 6.75 0.34
CA THR A 35 -11.73 5.31 0.04
C THR A 35 -11.39 5.03 -1.43
N GLU A 36 -11.79 5.92 -2.34
CA GLU A 36 -11.48 5.85 -3.78
C GLU A 36 -9.97 5.88 -4.10
N ASN A 37 -9.17 6.51 -3.22
CA ASN A 37 -7.73 6.63 -3.41
C ASN A 37 -6.94 5.45 -2.81
N MET A 38 -7.60 4.52 -2.11
CA MET A 38 -6.92 3.43 -1.41
C MET A 38 -6.10 2.54 -2.32
N ARG A 39 -6.58 2.25 -3.54
CA ARG A 39 -5.81 1.48 -4.53
C ARG A 39 -4.49 2.15 -4.90
N GLN A 40 -4.48 3.48 -5.02
CA GLN A 40 -3.28 4.25 -5.30
C GLN A 40 -2.35 4.26 -4.09
N TYR A 41 -2.89 4.44 -2.88
CA TYR A 41 -2.10 4.40 -1.64
C TYR A 41 -1.44 3.04 -1.41
N ARG A 42 -2.15 1.94 -1.64
CA ARG A 42 -1.57 0.57 -1.58
C ARG A 42 -0.36 0.46 -2.51
N SER A 43 -0.49 0.96 -3.75
CA SER A 43 0.58 0.92 -4.76
C SER A 43 1.78 1.79 -4.37
N GLN A 44 1.53 2.99 -3.85
CA GLN A 44 2.59 3.91 -3.38
C GLN A 44 3.33 3.33 -2.17
N LEU A 45 2.61 2.78 -1.20
CA LEU A 45 3.21 2.17 -0.02
C LEU A 45 4.06 0.94 -0.39
N LEU A 46 3.57 0.12 -1.31
CA LEU A 46 4.34 -1.01 -1.83
C LEU A 46 5.63 -0.53 -2.52
N PHE A 47 5.54 0.50 -3.38
CA PHE A 47 6.72 1.06 -4.03
C PHE A 47 7.71 1.65 -3.02
N TYR A 48 7.24 2.43 -2.05
CA TYR A 48 8.06 2.97 -0.98
C TYR A 48 8.75 1.85 -0.19
N GLY A 49 8.02 0.81 0.22
CA GLY A 49 8.59 -0.34 0.92
C GLY A 49 9.63 -1.09 0.10
N LEU A 50 9.37 -1.33 -1.19
CA LEU A 50 10.32 -2.06 -2.05
C LEU A 50 11.57 -1.26 -2.39
N TYR A 51 11.48 0.06 -2.52
CA TYR A 51 12.59 0.88 -3.01
C TYR A 51 13.14 1.86 -1.97
N HIS A 52 12.75 1.72 -0.69
CA HIS A 52 13.34 2.54 0.36
C HIS A 52 14.85 2.33 0.41
N ARG A 53 15.60 3.42 0.49
CA ARG A 53 17.07 3.43 0.60
C ARG A 53 17.68 2.46 1.65
N ILE A 54 16.94 2.13 2.72
CA ILE A 54 17.41 1.21 3.77
C ILE A 54 17.24 -0.26 3.36
N ASN A 55 16.32 -0.54 2.44
CA ASN A 55 16.10 -1.84 1.88
C ASN A 55 17.12 -2.00 0.75
N THR A 56 18.21 -2.72 1.03
CA THR A 56 19.17 -3.17 0.02
C THR A 56 18.52 -4.24 -0.85
N VAL A 57 17.54 -3.84 -1.65
CA VAL A 57 16.76 -4.74 -2.50
C VAL A 57 17.63 -5.22 -3.64
N THR A 58 18.29 -6.34 -3.39
CA THR A 58 19.05 -7.11 -4.39
C THR A 58 18.14 -8.10 -5.13
N LYS A 59 16.99 -8.45 -4.52
CA LYS A 59 15.95 -9.33 -5.06
C LYS A 59 14.58 -8.91 -4.52
N LEU A 60 13.54 -9.07 -5.34
CA LEU A 60 12.16 -8.85 -4.88
C LEU A 60 11.76 -9.90 -3.82
N PRO A 61 10.86 -9.55 -2.89
CA PRO A 61 10.31 -10.50 -1.92
C PRO A 61 9.58 -11.66 -2.61
N ALA A 62 9.48 -12.78 -1.88
CA ALA A 62 8.74 -13.95 -2.34
C ALA A 62 7.27 -13.61 -2.68
N GLY A 63 6.80 -14.04 -3.84
CA GLY A 63 5.48 -13.73 -4.39
C GLY A 63 5.43 -12.48 -5.28
N LEU A 64 6.53 -11.72 -5.39
CA LEU A 64 6.63 -10.55 -6.27
C LEU A 64 7.63 -10.75 -7.41
N GLU A 65 8.29 -11.91 -7.52
CA GLU A 65 9.33 -12.18 -8.50
C GLU A 65 8.83 -12.03 -9.95
N SER A 66 7.55 -12.36 -10.20
CA SER A 66 6.90 -12.21 -11.51
C SER A 66 6.72 -10.76 -11.97
N HIS A 67 6.82 -9.81 -11.04
CA HIS A 67 6.69 -8.37 -11.28
C HIS A 67 8.05 -7.67 -11.39
N GLY A 68 9.15 -8.42 -11.36
CA GLY A 68 10.48 -7.89 -11.61
C GLY A 68 10.65 -7.38 -13.05
N PRO A 69 11.66 -6.54 -13.30
CA PRO A 69 12.02 -6.13 -14.66
C PRO A 69 12.28 -7.40 -15.49
N ARG A 70 11.52 -7.58 -16.57
CA ARG A 70 11.85 -8.63 -17.55
C ARG A 70 13.11 -8.18 -18.28
N ALA A 71 14.18 -8.96 -18.13
CA ALA A 71 15.37 -8.87 -18.96
C ALA A 71 15.04 -9.22 -20.42
#